data_AF-A0A7M3MHK7-F1
#
_entry.id   AF-A0A7M3MHK7-F1
#
_cell.length_a   1.000
_cell.length_b   1.000
_cell.length_c   1.000
_cell.angle_alpha   90.00
_cell.angle_beta   90.00
_cell.angle_gamma   90.00
#
_symmetry.space_group_name_H-M   'P 1'
#
loop_
_entity.id
_entity.type
_entity.pdbx_description
1 polymer ?
#
loop_
_entity_poly.entity_id
_entity_poly.type
_entity_poly.pdbx_seq_one_letter_code
_entity_poly.pdbx_strand_id
1 'polypeptide(L)'
;MESNLPRQGRIVGWLRMHGAVLNDLAEHLGVSLGHTSKLCNSETVPTAIREKMETYEAPTGEKIPEFLLPEGVDRKRGPEKGWLDELRAKAALAERAMSA
;
A
#
# COMPACT_ATOMS: atom_id res chain seq x y z
N MET A 1 -2.50 29.36 3.14
CA MET A 1 -2.47 28.82 1.76
C MET A 1 -2.26 27.33 1.88
N GLU A 2 -3.31 26.52 1.70
CA GLU A 2 -3.10 25.09 1.46
C GLU A 2 -2.34 24.98 0.14
N SER A 3 -1.09 24.54 0.21
CA SER A 3 -0.29 24.31 -0.97
C SER A 3 -0.99 23.21 -1.78
N ASN A 4 -1.40 23.54 -3.01
CA ASN A 4 -2.06 22.66 -3.98
C ASN A 4 -1.11 21.56 -4.51
N LEU A 5 -0.13 21.18 -3.71
CA LEU A 5 0.90 20.21 -4.03
C LEU A 5 0.34 18.79 -3.81
N PRO A 6 0.57 17.88 -4.76
CA PRO A 6 0.28 16.46 -4.58
C PRO A 6 0.83 15.95 -3.24
N ARG A 7 0.15 14.99 -2.60
CA ARG A 7 0.57 14.40 -1.32
C ARG A 7 2.03 13.95 -1.35
N GLN A 8 2.45 13.32 -2.46
CA GLN A 8 3.84 12.97 -2.71
C GLN A 8 4.79 14.17 -2.58
N GLY A 9 4.46 15.31 -3.17
CA GLY A 9 5.27 16.52 -3.10
C GLY A 9 5.42 17.03 -1.67
N ARG A 10 4.37 16.91 -0.84
CA ARG A 10 4.41 17.26 0.58
C ARG A 10 5.27 16.30 1.39
N ILE A 11 5.14 14.99 1.18
CA ILE A 11 6.00 13.98 1.82
C ILE A 11 7.46 14.17 1.43
N VAL A 12 7.75 14.36 0.13
CA VAL A 12 9.12 14.58 -0.36
C VAL A 12 9.70 15.89 0.19
N GLY A 13 8.89 16.94 0.26
CA GLY A 13 9.27 18.19 0.91
C GLY A 13 9.63 17.99 2.37
N TRP A 14 8.78 17.26 3.12
CA TRP A 14 9.04 16.90 4.51
C TRP A 14 10.34 16.10 4.65
N LEU A 15 10.53 15.03 3.87
CA LEU A 15 11.75 14.21 3.92
C LEU A 15 13.01 15.07 3.76
N ARG A 16 13.03 15.94 2.74
CA ARG A 16 14.19 16.81 2.48
C ARG A 16 14.47 17.79 3.60
N MET A 17 13.43 18.35 4.24
CA MET A 17 13.60 19.24 5.39
C MET A 17 14.23 18.52 6.60
N HIS A 18 14.06 17.20 6.69
CA HIS A 18 14.57 16.36 7.78
C HIS A 18 15.79 15.53 7.36
N GLY A 19 16.48 15.93 6.28
CA GLY A 19 17.72 15.28 5.85
C GLY A 19 17.56 13.89 5.23
N ALA A 20 16.33 13.48 4.91
CA ALA A 20 16.02 12.22 4.26
C ALA A 20 15.72 12.39 2.76
N VAL A 21 15.87 11.31 2.01
CA VAL A 21 15.43 11.21 0.62
C VAL A 21 14.37 10.12 0.46
N LEU A 22 13.63 10.18 -0.66
CA LEU A 22 12.60 9.19 -0.96
C LEU A 22 13.15 7.76 -1.08
N ASN A 23 14.45 7.62 -1.39
CA ASN A 23 15.13 6.33 -1.43
C ASN A 23 15.24 5.69 -0.05
N ASP A 24 15.55 6.47 0.99
CA ASP A 24 15.66 5.96 2.38
C ASP A 24 14.31 5.42 2.85
N LEU A 25 13.23 6.14 2.54
CA LEU A 25 11.87 5.65 2.80
C LEU A 25 11.58 4.37 2.01
N ALA A 26 12.00 4.27 0.75
CA ALA A 26 11.80 3.06 -0.06
C ALA A 26 12.51 1.84 0.54
N GLU A 27 13.74 2.03 1.01
CA GLU A 27 14.53 1.00 1.70
C GLU A 27 13.85 0.56 3.00
N HIS A 28 13.35 1.51 3.81
CA HIS A 28 12.61 1.20 5.04
C HIS A 28 11.32 0.41 4.78
N LEU A 29 10.58 0.78 3.72
CA LEU A 29 9.36 0.09 3.32
C LEU A 29 9.64 -1.31 2.73
N GLY A 30 10.84 -1.53 2.21
CA GLY A 30 11.24 -2.75 1.51
C GLY A 30 10.66 -2.84 0.09
N VAL A 31 10.48 -1.70 -0.59
CA VAL A 31 9.92 -1.62 -1.94
C VAL A 31 10.78 -0.74 -2.85
N SER A 32 10.57 -0.82 -4.16
CA SER A 32 11.32 0.02 -5.11
C SER A 32 10.91 1.49 -5.00
N LEU A 33 11.85 2.39 -5.34
CA LEU A 33 11.62 3.84 -5.36
C LEU A 33 10.37 4.24 -6.17
N GLY A 34 10.17 3.63 -7.34
CA GLY A 34 8.99 3.88 -8.17
C GLY A 34 7.68 3.42 -7.51
N HIS A 35 7.72 2.34 -6.73
CA HIS A 35 6.56 1.90 -5.95
C HIS A 35 6.30 2.85 -4.77
N THR A 36 7.33 3.25 -4.04
CA THR A 36 7.23 4.26 -2.96
C THR A 36 6.63 5.56 -3.45
N SER A 37 7.06 6.04 -4.63
CA SER A 37 6.51 7.24 -5.27
C SER A 37 5.00 7.11 -5.51
N LYS A 38 4.54 5.94 -5.96
CA LYS A 38 3.11 5.66 -6.15
C LYS A 38 2.38 5.65 -4.82
N LEU A 39 2.90 4.92 -3.82
CA LEU A 39 2.30 4.81 -2.48
C LEU A 39 2.13 6.19 -1.82
N CYS A 40 3.13 7.07 -1.93
CA CYS A 40 3.06 8.43 -1.39
C CYS A 40 2.00 9.31 -2.07
N ASN A 41 1.64 9.02 -3.33
CA ASN A 41 0.63 9.78 -4.06
C ASN A 41 -0.77 9.16 -3.97
N SER A 42 -0.86 7.87 -3.68
CA SER A 42 -2.14 7.15 -3.53
C SER A 42 -3.00 7.74 -2.43
N GLU A 43 -4.33 7.65 -2.59
CA GLU A 43 -5.29 7.97 -1.53
C GLU A 43 -5.23 6.93 -0.41
N THR A 44 -5.18 5.65 -0.79
CA THR A 44 -5.16 4.50 0.13
C THR A 44 -3.93 3.63 -0.12
N VAL A 45 -3.37 3.04 0.93
CA VAL A 45 -2.31 2.02 0.88
C VAL A 45 -2.65 0.85 1.80
N PRO A 46 -2.05 -0.34 1.63
CA PRO A 46 -2.23 -1.44 2.60
C PRO A 46 -1.86 -1.01 4.02
N THR A 47 -2.56 -1.50 5.04
CA THR A 47 -2.35 -1.09 6.44
C THR A 47 -0.91 -1.33 6.87
N ALA A 48 -0.32 -2.48 6.49
CA ALA A 48 1.07 -2.79 6.77
C ALA A 48 2.07 -1.78 6.17
N ILE A 49 1.76 -1.18 5.02
CA ILE A 49 2.60 -0.12 4.43
C ILE A 49 2.39 1.18 5.19
N ARG A 50 1.15 1.50 5.56
CA ARG A 50 0.82 2.70 6.33
C ARG A 50 1.53 2.71 7.69
N GLU A 51 1.53 1.58 8.38
CA GLU A 51 2.23 1.41 9.66
C GLU A 51 3.73 1.63 9.49
N LYS A 52 4.35 1.03 8.46
CA LYS A 52 5.79 1.25 8.19
C LYS A 52 6.12 2.72 7.87
N MET A 53 5.25 3.41 7.14
CA MET A 53 5.45 4.85 6.87
C MET A 53 5.36 5.68 8.15
N GLU A 54 4.54 5.26 9.11
CA GLU A 54 4.39 5.93 10.41
C GLU A 54 5.57 5.66 11.36
N THR A 55 6.17 4.48 11.26
CA THR A 55 7.37 4.11 12.04
C THR A 55 8.67 4.59 11.42
N TYR A 56 8.64 5.14 10.20
CA TYR A 56 9.83 5.70 9.57
C TYR A 56 10.32 6.90 10.37
N GLU A 57 11.60 6.83 10.77
CA GLU A 57 12.30 7.89 11.48
C GLU A 57 13.33 8.50 10.53
N ALA A 58 13.23 9.81 10.30
CA ALA A 58 14.21 10.55 9.53
C ALA A 58 15.53 10.68 10.31
N PRO A 59 16.66 11.04 9.67
CA PRO A 59 17.94 11.25 10.35
C PRO A 59 17.90 12.23 11.53
N THR A 60 16.91 13.13 11.57
CA THR A 60 16.69 14.07 12.68
C THR A 60 15.97 13.44 13.88
N GLY A 61 15.54 12.18 13.82
CA GLY A 61 14.73 11.52 14.83
C GLY A 61 13.23 11.81 14.71
N GLU A 62 12.81 12.57 13.69
CA GLU A 62 11.40 12.93 13.50
C GLU A 62 10.68 11.93 12.59
N LYS A 63 9.37 11.78 12.82
CA LYS A 63 8.49 10.89 12.05
C LYS A 63 7.65 11.67 11.05
N ILE A 64 7.27 11.02 9.96
CA ILE A 64 6.38 11.62 8.97
C ILE A 64 5.04 11.97 9.65
N PRO A 65 4.57 13.22 9.59
CA PRO A 65 3.31 13.62 10.20
C PRO A 65 2.13 12.84 9.63
N GLU A 66 1.21 12.43 10.51
CA GLU A 66 0.08 11.57 10.17
C GLU A 66 -0.80 12.14 9.04
N PHE A 67 -1.03 13.45 9.04
CA PHE A 67 -1.83 14.15 8.03
C PHE A 67 -1.21 14.15 6.62
N LEU A 68 0.08 13.85 6.50
CA LEU A 68 0.74 13.69 5.20
C LEU A 68 0.60 12.27 4.65
N LEU A 69 0.28 11.30 5.51
CA LEU A 69 0.27 9.90 5.13
C LEU A 69 -1.04 9.53 4.42
N PRO A 70 -1.00 8.59 3.47
CA PRO A 70 -2.21 8.02 2.87
C PRO A 70 -3.03 7.22 3.88
N GLU A 71 -4.29 6.93 3.59
CA GLU A 71 -5.13 6.11 4.47
C GLU A 71 -4.70 4.64 4.40
N GLY A 72 -4.65 3.96 5.55
CA GLY A 72 -4.38 2.52 5.64
C GLY A 72 -5.66 1.71 5.42
N VAL A 73 -5.79 1.07 4.27
CA VAL A 73 -6.97 0.27 3.91
C VAL A 73 -6.53 -1.08 3.34
N ASP A 74 -6.84 -2.15 4.07
CA ASP A 74 -6.72 -3.51 3.55
C ASP A 74 -7.93 -3.85 2.68
N ARG A 75 -7.70 -3.92 1.38
CA ARG A 75 -8.73 -4.37 0.44
C ARG A 75 -8.87 -5.88 0.58
N LYS A 76 -10.11 -6.36 0.79
CA LYS A 76 -10.42 -7.79 0.75
C LYS A 76 -9.95 -8.36 -0.59
N ARG A 77 -9.11 -9.40 -0.53
CA ARG A 77 -8.64 -10.11 -1.71
C ARG A 77 -9.86 -10.67 -2.43
N GLY A 78 -10.04 -10.29 -3.70
CA GLY A 78 -11.08 -10.87 -4.54
C GLY A 78 -10.88 -12.39 -4.69
N PRO A 79 -11.90 -13.12 -5.17
CA PRO A 79 -11.78 -14.55 -5.41
C PRO A 79 -10.56 -14.84 -6.30
N GLU A 80 -9.84 -15.92 -5.97
CA GLU A 80 -8.63 -16.29 -6.70
C GLU A 80 -8.95 -16.61 -8.16
N LYS A 81 -7.97 -16.37 -9.05
CA LYS A 81 -8.10 -16.68 -10.47
C LYS A 81 -8.36 -18.19 -10.63
N GLY A 82 -9.49 -18.56 -11.22
CA GLY A 82 -9.92 -19.96 -11.35
C GLY A 82 -10.92 -20.43 -10.29
N TRP A 83 -11.28 -19.59 -9.31
CA TRP A 83 -12.27 -19.92 -8.27
C TRP A 83 -13.63 -20.34 -8.85
N LEU A 84 -14.08 -19.65 -9.91
CA LEU A 84 -15.31 -19.99 -10.63
C LEU A 84 -15.21 -21.34 -11.35
N ASP A 85 -14.05 -21.64 -11.95
CA ASP A 85 -13.85 -22.89 -12.69
C ASP A 85 -13.80 -24.08 -11.72
N GLU A 86 -13.20 -23.91 -10.55
CA GLU A 86 -13.17 -24.94 -9.50
C GLU A 86 -14.57 -25.20 -8.91
N LEU A 87 -15.37 -24.16 -8.71
CA LEU A 87 -16.77 -24.28 -8.29
C LEU A 87 -17.61 -25.05 -9.33
N ARG A 88 -17.44 -24.72 -10.62
CA ARG A 88 -18.12 -25.43 -11.71
C ARG A 88 -17.70 -26.89 -11.81
N ALA A 89 -16.41 -27.18 -11.66
CA ALA A 89 -15.89 -28.54 -11.67
C ALA A 89 -16.46 -29.38 -10.50
N LYS A 90 -16.52 -28.81 -9.29
CA LYS A 90 -17.14 -29.46 -8.13
C LYS A 90 -18.63 -29.71 -8.31
N ALA A 91 -19.37 -28.76 -8.86
CA ALA A 91 -20.80 -28.91 -9.15
C ALA A 91 -21.06 -30.05 -10.15
N ALA A 92 -20.30 -30.11 -11.24
CA ALA A 92 -20.42 -31.18 -12.24
C ALA A 92 -20.08 -32.57 -11.69
N LEU A 93 -19.14 -32.65 -10.75
CA LEU A 93 -18.78 -33.92 -10.09
C LEU A 93 -19.88 -34.39 -9.13
N ALA A 94 -20.51 -33.46 -8.41
CA ALA A 94 -21.62 -33.75 -7.50
C ALA A 94 -22.88 -34.24 -8.25
N GLU A 95 -23.23 -33.62 -9.38
CA GLU A 95 -24.37 -34.06 -10.21
C GLU A 95 -24.18 -35.49 -10.74
N ARG A 96 -22.96 -35.83 -11.15
CA ARG A 96 -22.62 -37.20 -11.59
C ARG A 96 -22.70 -38.22 -10.48
N ALA A 97 -22.31 -37.86 -9.25
CA ALA A 97 -22.40 -38.75 -8.10
C ALA A 97 -23.84 -38.99 -7.61
N MET A 98 -24.76 -38.05 -7.85
CA MET A 98 -26.19 -38.20 -7.49
C MET A 98 -27.03 -38.90 -8.58
N SER A 99 -26.49 -39.05 -9.78
CA SER A 99 -27.17 -39.70 -10.92
C SER A 99 -26.71 -41.14 -11.18
N ALA A 100 -25.84 -41.68 -10.32
CA ALA A 100 -25.31 -43.05 -10.36
C ALA A 100 -25.85 -43.83 -9.15
#